data_AF-A0A5N6JCK9-F1
#
_entry.id   AF-A0A5N6JCK9-F1
#
_cell.length_a   1.000
_cell.length_b   1.000
_cell.length_c   1.000
_cell.angle_alpha   90.00
_cell.angle_beta   90.00
_cell.angle_gamma   90.00
#
_symmetry.space_group_name_H-M   'P 1'
#
loop_
_entity.id
_entity.type
_entity.pdbx_description
1 polymer ?
#
loop_
_entity_poly.entity_id
_entity_poly.type
_entity_poly.pdbx_seq_one_letter_code
_entity_poly.pdbx_strand_id
1 'polypeptide(L)'
;MKSLFVTLAAFATSTQALIGRTTNCCFHLTASGGASGTVGQLSDGQNRIGDHSLSAAQFCISSDGSITDGSGRGCILTPPTTQFQCDQGATPESGFSISPSGLLEFQGSSEFLACDTGQNGGRNIHVTPSKDLGQCVIVELKADSCAPSASSAPSASSSSSKSCPTTLSSGNFEFPHLIIPVNSKSPNTAFGTSFNGKVTSTISSIFNFDIPQADSGKMCNLVFLFPQKADLQTSSFSFSGDGKINFSKLSKAATTSTTFKNAPSVSQNLGDITISPGHSFVVSTFSCPAGEAIAFEMKNAGTTDLDFFEDFNPSPIGLFITVC
;
A
#
# COMPACT_ATOMS: atom_id res chain seq x y z
N MET A 1 28.92 -56.07 -52.61
CA MET A 1 29.34 -55.46 -51.32
C MET A 1 28.85 -54.02 -51.33
N LYS A 2 27.64 -53.76 -50.81
CA LYS A 2 27.37 -53.15 -49.50
C LYS A 2 28.14 -51.84 -49.29
N SER A 3 27.43 -50.72 -49.43
CA SER A 3 27.38 -49.65 -48.42
C SER A 3 26.23 -48.69 -48.73
N LEU A 4 25.19 -48.75 -47.89
CA LEU A 4 24.19 -47.68 -47.74
C LEU A 4 24.86 -46.55 -46.96
N PHE A 5 24.80 -45.33 -47.48
CA PHE A 5 25.03 -44.12 -46.70
C PHE A 5 23.67 -43.54 -46.31
N VAL A 6 23.34 -43.61 -45.02
CA VAL A 6 22.20 -42.94 -44.40
C VAL A 6 22.71 -41.57 -43.92
N THR A 7 22.27 -40.50 -44.57
CA THR A 7 22.58 -39.14 -44.14
C THR A 7 21.55 -38.73 -43.10
N LEU A 8 21.98 -38.68 -41.83
CA LEU A 8 21.19 -38.23 -40.70
C LEU A 8 21.18 -36.69 -40.69
N ALA A 9 20.02 -36.06 -40.94
CA ALA A 9 19.87 -34.62 -40.79
C ALA A 9 19.70 -34.27 -39.31
N ALA A 10 20.74 -33.70 -38.71
CA ALA A 10 20.69 -33.14 -37.36
C ALA A 10 20.01 -31.76 -37.41
N PHE A 11 18.80 -31.65 -36.88
CA PHE A 11 18.18 -30.37 -36.57
C PHE A 11 18.89 -29.79 -35.34
N ALA A 12 19.81 -28.86 -35.56
CA ALA A 12 20.31 -28.00 -34.50
C ALA A 12 19.21 -26.99 -34.15
N THR A 13 18.50 -27.24 -33.05
CA THR A 13 17.68 -26.22 -32.40
C THR A 13 18.63 -25.19 -31.81
N SER A 14 18.79 -24.05 -32.47
CA SER A 14 19.39 -22.88 -31.85
C SER A 14 18.42 -22.37 -30.78
N THR A 15 18.68 -22.75 -29.53
CA THR A 15 18.09 -22.05 -28.38
C THR A 15 18.65 -20.63 -28.40
N GLN A 16 17.88 -19.69 -28.95
CA GLN A 16 18.04 -18.28 -28.67
C GLN A 16 17.70 -18.10 -27.19
N ALA A 17 18.68 -18.30 -26.31
CA ALA A 17 18.60 -17.79 -24.96
C ALA A 17 18.51 -16.27 -25.11
N LEU A 18 17.30 -15.72 -24.97
CA LEU A 18 17.16 -14.31 -24.66
C LEU A 18 17.86 -14.12 -23.31
N ILE A 19 19.12 -13.69 -23.34
CA ILE A 19 19.73 -13.00 -22.20
C ILE A 19 18.98 -11.68 -22.13
N GLY A 20 17.80 -11.70 -21.53
CA GLY A 20 17.19 -10.51 -20.98
C GLY A 20 18.22 -9.94 -20.03
N ARG A 21 18.80 -8.80 -20.38
CA ARG A 21 19.69 -8.08 -19.48
C ARG A 21 18.82 -7.64 -18.31
N THR A 22 18.73 -8.48 -17.28
CA THR A 22 18.15 -8.07 -16.00
C THR A 22 19.14 -7.04 -15.44
N THR A 23 18.74 -5.78 -15.47
CA THR A 23 19.50 -4.69 -14.86
C THR A 23 19.35 -4.81 -13.36
N ASN A 24 19.97 -5.83 -12.77
CA ASN A 24 19.99 -6.01 -11.31
C ASN A 24 20.90 -4.91 -10.75
N CYS A 25 20.32 -4.03 -9.93
CA CYS A 25 21.07 -3.04 -9.20
C CYS A 25 21.31 -3.54 -7.78
N CYS A 26 22.57 -3.54 -7.33
CA CYS A 26 22.93 -4.01 -6.00
C CYS A 26 23.26 -2.86 -5.04
N PHE A 27 22.88 -3.03 -3.78
CA PHE A 27 22.95 -2.04 -2.71
C PHE A 27 23.09 -2.71 -1.35
N HIS A 28 23.47 -1.93 -0.34
CA HIS A 28 23.37 -2.27 1.08
C HIS A 28 22.30 -1.40 1.73
N LEU A 29 21.70 -1.90 2.82
CA LEU A 29 20.68 -1.17 3.56
C LEU A 29 21.23 -0.67 4.90
N THR A 30 20.90 0.58 5.21
CA THR A 30 21.14 1.19 6.53
C THR A 30 19.82 1.64 7.13
N ALA A 31 19.52 1.17 8.33
CA ALA A 31 18.34 1.55 9.07
C ALA A 31 18.52 2.88 9.81
N SER A 32 17.43 3.64 9.90
CA SER A 32 17.30 4.84 10.74
C SER A 32 15.88 4.93 11.32
N GLY A 33 15.67 5.79 12.32
CA GLY A 33 14.40 5.90 13.05
C GLY A 33 14.49 5.31 14.45
N GLY A 34 13.55 4.45 14.84
CA GLY A 34 13.49 3.85 16.17
C GLY A 34 14.63 2.84 16.47
N ALA A 35 15.29 2.34 15.43
CA ALA A 35 16.57 1.63 15.51
C ALA A 35 17.47 2.06 14.35
N SER A 36 18.78 1.93 14.53
CA SER A 36 19.78 2.37 13.55
C SER A 36 20.90 1.38 13.37
N GLY A 37 21.49 1.34 12.18
CA GLY A 37 22.64 0.49 11.86
C GLY A 37 22.49 -0.18 10.51
N THR A 38 23.54 -0.85 10.06
CA THR A 38 23.49 -1.61 8.81
C THR A 38 22.57 -2.82 8.95
N VAL A 39 21.90 -3.20 7.87
CA VAL A 39 21.19 -4.47 7.78
C VAL A 39 22.20 -5.57 7.47
N GLY A 40 22.38 -6.48 8.41
CA GLY A 40 23.14 -7.72 8.21
C GLY A 40 22.21 -8.90 7.96
N GLN A 41 22.78 -10.04 7.60
CA GLN A 41 22.01 -11.24 7.29
C GLN A 41 22.64 -12.48 7.93
N LEU A 42 21.82 -13.30 8.58
CA LEU A 42 22.23 -14.59 9.12
C LEU A 42 22.44 -15.62 8.00
N SER A 43 23.20 -16.68 8.31
CA SER A 43 23.45 -17.77 7.35
C SER A 43 22.18 -18.49 6.91
N ASP A 44 21.11 -18.45 7.72
CA ASP A 44 19.80 -19.02 7.39
C ASP A 44 18.93 -18.10 6.51
N GLY A 45 19.32 -16.82 6.31
CA GLY A 45 18.63 -15.88 5.44
C GLY A 45 17.98 -14.70 6.15
N GLN A 46 17.86 -14.73 7.48
CA GLN A 46 17.17 -13.68 8.22
C GLN A 46 17.95 -12.35 8.17
N ASN A 47 17.27 -11.27 7.77
CA ASN A 47 17.85 -9.93 7.74
C ASN A 47 17.61 -9.22 9.08
N ARG A 48 18.66 -8.61 9.65
CA ARG A 48 18.63 -7.98 10.98
C ARG A 48 19.29 -6.61 11.00
N ILE A 49 18.74 -5.71 11.81
CA ILE A 49 19.35 -4.43 12.15
C ILE A 49 20.10 -4.57 13.46
N GLY A 50 21.32 -4.02 13.53
CA GLY A 50 22.03 -3.82 14.79
C GLY A 50 22.64 -5.07 15.43
N ASP A 51 22.52 -6.24 14.81
CA ASP A 51 23.15 -7.47 15.30
C ASP A 51 24.68 -7.34 15.18
N HIS A 52 25.37 -7.31 16.32
CA HIS A 52 26.81 -7.04 16.38
C HIS A 52 27.68 -8.16 15.78
N SER A 53 27.09 -9.33 15.52
CA SER A 53 27.78 -10.47 14.90
C SER A 53 27.75 -10.44 13.36
N LEU A 54 26.95 -9.54 12.77
CA LEU A 54 26.69 -9.52 11.33
C LEU A 54 27.37 -8.33 10.65
N SER A 55 27.99 -8.60 9.49
CA SER A 55 28.38 -7.56 8.54
C SER A 55 27.19 -7.13 7.68
N ALA A 56 27.29 -5.93 7.07
CA ALA A 56 26.29 -5.47 6.11
C ALA A 56 26.06 -6.50 5.00
N ALA A 57 24.79 -6.81 4.73
CA ALA A 57 24.39 -7.72 3.66
C ALA A 57 24.22 -6.94 2.36
N GLN A 58 24.63 -7.56 1.25
CA GLN A 58 24.36 -7.04 -0.09
C GLN A 58 23.01 -7.57 -0.57
N PHE A 59 22.22 -6.69 -1.18
CA PHE A 59 20.96 -6.99 -1.84
C PHE A 59 21.03 -6.55 -3.30
N CYS A 60 20.27 -7.19 -4.17
CA CYS A 60 20.14 -6.81 -5.57
C CYS A 60 18.66 -6.80 -5.95
N ILE A 61 18.17 -5.65 -6.42
CA ILE A 61 16.79 -5.46 -6.87
C ILE A 61 16.71 -5.57 -8.39
N SER A 62 15.69 -6.29 -8.85
CA SER A 62 15.34 -6.47 -10.25
C SER A 62 14.26 -5.46 -10.67
N SER A 63 14.07 -5.26 -11.97
CA SER A 63 13.12 -4.26 -12.50
C SER A 63 11.65 -4.54 -12.16
N ASP A 64 11.32 -5.77 -11.80
CA ASP A 64 10.00 -6.21 -11.33
C ASP A 64 9.81 -6.02 -9.80
N GLY A 65 10.79 -5.44 -9.12
CA GLY A 65 10.75 -5.22 -7.67
C GLY A 65 11.08 -6.45 -6.84
N SER A 66 11.62 -7.50 -7.45
CA SER A 66 12.11 -8.69 -6.77
C SER A 66 13.51 -8.45 -6.19
N ILE A 67 13.77 -8.86 -4.95
CA ILE A 67 15.10 -8.75 -4.31
C ILE A 67 15.75 -10.13 -4.13
N THR A 68 17.05 -10.22 -4.42
CA THR A 68 17.91 -11.32 -3.99
C THR A 68 19.02 -10.80 -3.08
N ASP A 69 19.57 -11.66 -2.21
CA ASP A 69 20.81 -11.32 -1.49
C ASP A 69 22.07 -11.51 -2.37
N GLY A 70 23.24 -11.18 -1.83
CA GLY A 70 24.53 -11.34 -2.50
C GLY A 70 24.92 -12.79 -2.84
N SER A 71 24.24 -13.78 -2.28
CA SER A 71 24.41 -15.21 -2.60
C SER A 71 23.36 -15.70 -3.62
N GLY A 72 22.45 -14.83 -4.06
CA GLY A 72 21.38 -15.16 -5.00
C GLY A 72 20.16 -15.81 -4.35
N ARG A 73 20.03 -15.79 -3.01
CA ARG A 73 18.82 -16.27 -2.33
C ARG A 73 17.69 -15.28 -2.53
N GLY A 74 16.49 -15.77 -2.84
CA GLY A 74 15.33 -14.91 -3.04
C GLY A 74 14.82 -14.36 -1.73
N CYS A 75 14.63 -13.05 -1.67
CA CYS A 75 14.05 -12.39 -0.51
C CYS A 75 12.53 -12.44 -0.57
N ILE A 76 11.93 -12.80 0.55
CA ILE A 76 10.51 -13.05 0.75
C ILE A 76 10.04 -12.36 2.03
N LEU A 77 8.72 -12.25 2.19
CA LEU A 77 8.07 -11.86 3.43
C LEU A 77 7.42 -13.09 4.07
N THR A 78 8.00 -13.58 5.16
CA THR A 78 7.56 -14.86 5.74
C THR A 78 6.19 -14.73 6.43
N PRO A 79 5.22 -15.60 6.14
CA PRO A 79 3.98 -15.66 6.92
C PRO A 79 4.21 -16.20 8.34
N PRO A 80 3.42 -15.79 9.33
CA PRO A 80 2.34 -14.79 9.26
C PRO A 80 2.82 -13.36 9.52
N THR A 81 4.10 -13.17 9.86
CA THR A 81 4.65 -11.92 10.41
C THR A 81 5.28 -11.00 9.38
N THR A 82 5.27 -11.39 8.10
CA THR A 82 5.89 -10.65 6.98
C THR A 82 7.36 -10.30 7.23
N GLN A 83 8.14 -11.23 7.78
CA GLN A 83 9.57 -10.96 8.05
C GLN A 83 10.34 -10.90 6.73
N PHE A 84 11.11 -9.84 6.53
CA PHE A 84 12.00 -9.69 5.38
C PHE A 84 13.23 -10.61 5.53
N GLN A 85 13.29 -11.67 4.74
CA GLN A 85 14.29 -12.73 4.83
C GLN A 85 14.64 -13.26 3.45
N CYS A 86 15.88 -13.68 3.20
CA CYS A 86 16.31 -14.23 1.92
C CYS A 86 16.71 -15.70 2.04
N ASP A 87 15.83 -16.57 1.56
CA ASP A 87 15.91 -18.01 1.79
C ASP A 87 16.49 -18.78 0.60
N GLN A 88 17.22 -19.85 0.90
CA GLN A 88 17.82 -20.68 -0.13
C GLN A 88 16.74 -21.36 -0.97
N GLY A 89 16.77 -21.12 -2.28
CA GLY A 89 15.79 -21.67 -3.22
C GLY A 89 14.41 -21.02 -3.18
N ALA A 90 14.21 -19.97 -2.36
CA ALA A 90 12.98 -19.21 -2.38
C ALA A 90 12.85 -18.43 -3.69
N THR A 91 11.63 -18.38 -4.22
CA THR A 91 11.28 -17.46 -5.31
C THR A 91 11.17 -16.05 -4.72
N PRO A 92 11.96 -15.07 -5.19
CA PRO A 92 11.89 -13.71 -4.70
C PRO A 92 10.47 -13.15 -4.78
N GLU A 93 10.03 -12.50 -3.73
CA GLU A 93 8.77 -11.77 -3.71
C GLU A 93 8.95 -10.40 -4.37
N SER A 94 8.02 -10.03 -5.25
CA SER A 94 8.00 -8.73 -5.92
C SER A 94 7.27 -7.68 -5.07
N GLY A 95 7.38 -6.42 -5.49
CA GLY A 95 6.74 -5.29 -4.79
C GLY A 95 7.69 -4.42 -3.98
N PHE A 96 8.99 -4.72 -3.97
CA PHE A 96 9.98 -3.78 -3.47
C PHE A 96 10.33 -2.71 -4.51
N SER A 97 10.69 -1.51 -4.04
CA SER A 97 11.25 -0.43 -4.87
C SER A 97 12.31 0.34 -4.09
N ILE A 98 13.20 1.04 -4.80
CA ILE A 98 14.05 2.07 -4.21
C ILE A 98 13.51 3.42 -4.66
N SER A 99 13.08 4.23 -3.69
CA SER A 99 12.55 5.56 -3.94
C SER A 99 13.65 6.50 -4.50
N PRO A 100 13.27 7.65 -5.10
CA PRO A 100 14.25 8.66 -5.52
C PRO A 100 15.13 9.20 -4.38
N SER A 101 14.68 9.12 -3.12
CA SER A 101 15.48 9.49 -1.95
C SER A 101 16.40 8.36 -1.45
N GLY A 102 16.35 7.21 -2.11
CA GLY A 102 17.13 6.02 -1.78
C GLY A 102 16.52 5.18 -0.66
N LEU A 103 15.25 5.37 -0.30
CA LEU A 103 14.58 4.52 0.68
C LEU A 103 14.12 3.24 0.00
N LEU A 104 14.37 2.10 0.63
CA LEU A 104 13.69 0.86 0.29
C LEU A 104 12.22 1.02 0.67
N GLU A 105 11.35 0.65 -0.25
CA GLU A 105 9.91 0.62 -0.06
C GLU A 105 9.43 -0.80 -0.34
N PHE A 106 8.42 -1.24 0.40
CA PHE A 106 7.61 -2.38 0.01
C PHE A 106 6.20 -1.88 -0.27
N GLN A 107 5.73 -2.10 -1.50
CA GLN A 107 4.42 -1.69 -1.98
C GLN A 107 4.15 -0.18 -1.77
N GLY A 108 5.20 0.64 -1.89
CA GLY A 108 5.16 2.10 -1.75
C GLY A 108 5.30 2.63 -0.31
N SER A 109 5.44 1.76 0.70
CA SER A 109 5.73 2.16 2.08
C SER A 109 7.22 2.03 2.41
N SER A 110 7.85 3.10 2.89
CA SER A 110 9.24 3.10 3.40
C SER A 110 9.34 2.72 4.88
N GLU A 111 8.20 2.55 5.57
CA GLU A 111 8.16 2.14 6.97
C GLU A 111 8.23 0.63 7.11
N PHE A 112 9.17 0.18 7.93
CA PHE A 112 9.34 -1.20 8.36
C PHE A 112 9.28 -1.26 9.90
N LEU A 113 9.01 -2.44 10.44
CA LEU A 113 9.08 -2.71 11.87
C LEU A 113 10.37 -3.46 12.20
N ALA A 114 11.16 -2.92 13.13
CA ALA A 114 12.34 -3.56 13.69
C ALA A 114 12.02 -4.16 15.07
N CYS A 115 11.85 -5.48 15.12
CA CYS A 115 11.40 -6.19 16.31
C CYS A 115 12.56 -6.91 17.01
N ASP A 116 12.68 -6.74 18.33
CA ASP A 116 13.75 -7.34 19.12
C ASP A 116 13.77 -8.87 19.03
N THR A 117 14.92 -9.43 18.70
CA THR A 117 15.12 -10.90 18.66
C THR A 117 15.54 -11.47 20.02
N GLY A 118 15.97 -10.59 20.95
CA GLY A 118 16.62 -10.99 22.19
C GLY A 118 18.03 -11.57 22.01
N GLN A 119 18.59 -11.53 20.79
CA GLN A 119 19.89 -12.12 20.44
C GLN A 119 20.82 -11.06 19.86
N ASN A 120 22.05 -10.96 20.37
CA ASN A 120 23.14 -10.15 19.81
C ASN A 120 22.83 -8.66 19.54
N GLY A 121 21.79 -8.10 20.19
CA GLY A 121 21.29 -6.75 19.89
C GLY A 121 20.54 -6.63 18.56
N GLY A 122 20.32 -7.75 17.87
CA GLY A 122 19.69 -7.81 16.56
C GLY A 122 18.17 -7.64 16.61
N ARG A 123 17.63 -6.94 15.61
CA ARG A 123 16.20 -6.78 15.37
C ARG A 123 15.81 -7.34 14.01
N ASN A 124 14.83 -8.23 13.95
CA ASN A 124 14.27 -8.72 12.69
C ASN A 124 13.42 -7.61 12.04
N ILE A 125 13.37 -7.59 10.71
CA ILE A 125 12.68 -6.57 9.91
C ILE A 125 11.36 -7.14 9.39
N HIS A 126 10.26 -6.40 9.55
CA HIS A 126 8.92 -6.79 9.09
C HIS A 126 8.26 -5.64 8.33
N VAL A 127 7.30 -5.93 7.45
CA VAL A 127 6.53 -4.89 6.73
C VAL A 127 5.13 -4.64 7.29
N THR A 128 4.52 -5.62 7.97
CA THR A 128 3.20 -5.45 8.60
C THR A 128 3.25 -5.63 10.11
N PRO A 129 2.53 -4.78 10.88
CA PRO A 129 2.34 -5.03 12.31
C PRO A 129 1.55 -6.32 12.52
N SER A 130 1.92 -7.10 13.54
CA SER A 130 1.15 -8.26 13.98
C SER A 130 1.21 -8.38 15.50
N LYS A 131 0.12 -8.89 16.09
CA LYS A 131 0.06 -9.25 17.51
C LYS A 131 1.06 -10.36 17.89
N ASP A 132 1.54 -11.10 16.90
CA ASP A 132 2.51 -12.18 17.07
C ASP A 132 3.96 -11.64 17.09
N LEU A 133 4.16 -10.34 16.84
CA LEU A 133 5.44 -9.67 16.95
C LEU A 133 5.72 -9.23 18.40
N GLY A 134 7.00 -9.24 18.77
CA GLY A 134 7.48 -8.75 20.05
C GLY A 134 7.52 -7.21 20.14
N GLN A 135 8.49 -6.69 20.90
CA GLN A 135 8.71 -5.24 20.97
C GLN A 135 9.32 -4.74 19.66
N CYS A 136 8.55 -3.94 18.92
CA CYS A 136 8.94 -3.37 17.63
C CYS A 136 9.01 -1.86 17.68
N VAL A 137 9.88 -1.30 16.84
CA VAL A 137 9.97 0.13 16.56
C VAL A 137 9.91 0.37 15.06
N ILE A 138 9.38 1.52 14.66
CA ILE A 138 9.32 1.91 13.24
C ILE A 138 10.71 2.35 12.79
N VAL A 139 11.13 1.85 11.62
CA VAL A 139 12.40 2.20 10.97
C VAL A 139 12.18 2.43 9.49
N GLU A 140 13.08 3.22 8.90
CA GLU A 140 13.25 3.32 7.45
C GLU A 140 14.57 2.68 7.05
N LEU A 141 14.61 2.08 5.87
CA LEU A 141 15.79 1.42 5.32
C LEU A 141 16.30 2.18 4.11
N LYS A 142 17.51 2.71 4.18
CA LYS A 142 18.13 3.47 3.09
C LYS A 142 19.13 2.59 2.32
N ALA A 143 18.92 2.49 1.01
CA ALA A 143 19.87 1.92 0.08
C ALA A 143 21.02 2.91 -0.19
N ASP A 144 22.24 2.40 -0.24
CA ASP A 144 23.44 3.17 -0.60
C ASP A 144 23.55 3.43 -2.12
N SER A 145 22.77 2.72 -2.92
CA SER A 145 22.74 2.78 -4.39
C SER A 145 21.32 2.50 -4.89
N CYS A 146 21.15 2.41 -6.21
CA CYS A 146 19.91 1.98 -6.89
C CYS A 146 18.72 2.94 -6.83
N ALA A 147 18.91 4.13 -6.24
CA ALA A 147 17.98 5.24 -6.46
C ALA A 147 17.99 5.62 -7.96
N PRO A 148 16.82 5.77 -8.61
CA PRO A 148 16.76 6.16 -10.01
C PRO A 148 17.42 7.54 -10.21
N SER A 149 18.38 7.63 -11.13
CA SER A 149 19.01 8.89 -11.51
C SER A 149 17.93 9.86 -12.01
N ALA A 150 17.86 11.03 -11.36
CA ALA A 150 16.93 12.09 -11.74
C ALA A 150 17.17 12.55 -13.18
N SER A 151 16.39 12.03 -14.13
CA SER A 151 16.21 12.66 -15.44
C SER A 151 15.36 13.91 -15.24
N SER A 152 16.02 15.07 -15.31
CA SER A 152 15.50 16.43 -15.48
C SER A 152 13.97 16.58 -15.57
N ALA A 153 13.28 16.47 -14.44
CA ALA A 153 11.98 17.08 -14.23
C ALA A 153 12.21 18.47 -13.61
N PRO A 154 11.39 19.50 -13.93
CA PRO A 154 11.64 20.85 -13.46
C PRO A 154 11.72 20.88 -11.94
N SER A 155 12.75 21.54 -11.41
CA SER A 155 12.96 21.75 -9.98
C SER A 155 11.67 22.20 -9.29
N ALA A 156 11.03 21.28 -8.56
CA ALA A 156 10.15 21.67 -7.48
C ALA A 156 11.05 22.25 -6.39
N SER A 157 11.21 23.57 -6.48
CA SER A 157 11.76 24.38 -5.42
C SER A 157 11.04 23.99 -4.14
N SER A 158 11.82 23.71 -3.09
CA SER A 158 11.37 23.54 -1.72
C SER A 158 10.48 24.71 -1.33
N SER A 159 9.19 24.55 -1.54
CA SER A 159 8.14 25.37 -0.97
C SER A 159 7.42 24.47 0.01
N SER A 160 7.52 24.84 1.27
CA SER A 160 6.87 24.24 2.41
C SER A 160 5.35 24.43 2.33
N SER A 161 4.69 23.79 1.35
CA SER A 161 3.25 23.57 1.39
C SER A 161 2.99 22.27 2.16
N LYS A 162 2.38 22.41 3.33
CA LYS A 162 1.87 21.34 4.19
C LYS A 162 0.74 20.55 3.53
N SER A 163 1.00 19.84 2.44
CA SER A 163 0.01 18.95 1.81
C SER A 163 0.27 17.51 2.22
N CYS A 164 -0.76 16.83 2.73
CA CYS A 164 -0.59 15.46 3.21
C CYS A 164 -0.42 14.49 2.05
N PRO A 165 0.42 13.45 2.21
CA PRO A 165 0.59 12.43 1.19
C PRO A 165 -0.76 11.80 0.86
N THR A 166 -0.98 11.45 -0.41
CA THR A 166 -2.20 10.76 -0.85
C THR A 166 -2.00 9.25 -0.96
N THR A 167 -0.78 8.79 -0.73
CA THR A 167 -0.39 7.39 -0.65
C THR A 167 -0.61 6.85 0.77
N LEU A 168 -1.18 5.65 0.85
CA LEU A 168 -1.33 4.93 2.11
C LEU A 168 0.02 4.31 2.48
N SER A 169 0.68 4.87 3.48
CA SER A 169 1.89 4.32 4.09
C SER A 169 1.54 3.82 5.48
N SER A 170 2.25 2.85 6.02
CA SER A 170 1.96 2.39 7.38
C SER A 170 1.95 3.60 8.35
N GLY A 171 1.05 3.58 9.34
CA GLY A 171 0.96 4.64 10.36
C GLY A 171 0.52 6.03 9.89
N ASN A 172 0.28 6.27 8.60
CA ASN A 172 -0.09 7.58 8.06
C ASN A 172 -1.55 7.68 7.58
N PHE A 173 -2.35 6.63 7.76
CA PHE A 173 -3.74 6.63 7.28
C PHE A 173 -4.69 5.88 8.19
N GLU A 174 -5.96 6.24 8.08
CA GLU A 174 -7.11 5.56 8.64
C GLU A 174 -7.96 4.96 7.51
N PHE A 175 -8.39 3.71 7.69
CA PHE A 175 -9.41 3.06 6.89
C PHE A 175 -10.76 3.15 7.62
N PRO A 176 -11.90 2.97 6.94
CA PRO A 176 -13.18 3.14 7.60
C PRO A 176 -13.47 1.99 8.56
N HIS A 177 -13.82 2.32 9.80
CA HIS A 177 -14.21 1.35 10.83
C HIS A 177 -15.69 0.94 10.74
N LEU A 178 -16.48 1.66 9.94
CA LEU A 178 -17.87 1.29 9.63
C LEU A 178 -18.27 1.81 8.25
N ILE A 179 -18.87 0.96 7.43
CA ILE A 179 -19.49 1.34 6.16
C ILE A 179 -20.98 1.00 6.23
N ILE A 180 -21.86 2.00 6.07
CA ILE A 180 -23.32 1.82 6.09
C ILE A 180 -23.91 2.22 4.74
N PRO A 181 -24.51 1.28 4.00
CA PRO A 181 -25.32 1.63 2.83
C PRO A 181 -26.69 2.14 3.29
N VAL A 182 -27.12 3.27 2.73
CA VAL A 182 -28.46 3.83 2.92
C VAL A 182 -29.18 3.92 1.57
N ASN A 183 -30.46 3.55 1.55
CA ASN A 183 -31.24 3.46 0.32
C ASN A 183 -32.50 4.33 0.38
N SER A 184 -32.61 5.29 -0.54
CA SER A 184 -33.78 6.18 -0.63
C SER A 184 -35.08 5.45 -0.98
N LYS A 185 -35.01 4.29 -1.66
CA LYS A 185 -36.17 3.43 -1.93
C LYS A 185 -36.60 2.57 -0.74
N SER A 186 -35.78 2.46 0.30
CA SER A 186 -36.09 1.70 1.52
C SER A 186 -35.73 2.52 2.76
N PRO A 187 -36.42 3.67 2.97
CA PRO A 187 -35.87 4.73 3.81
C PRO A 187 -35.80 4.37 5.30
N ASN A 188 -36.60 3.41 5.76
CA ASN A 188 -36.61 2.96 7.16
C ASN A 188 -35.78 1.68 7.39
N THR A 189 -35.10 1.15 6.37
CA THR A 189 -34.33 -0.09 6.48
C THR A 189 -32.91 0.22 6.92
N ALA A 190 -32.47 -0.43 7.99
CA ALA A 190 -31.07 -0.47 8.39
C ALA A 190 -30.44 -1.72 7.78
N PHE A 191 -29.53 -1.53 6.83
CA PHE A 191 -28.86 -2.64 6.14
C PHE A 191 -27.72 -3.24 6.97
N GLY A 192 -27.33 -2.56 8.07
CA GLY A 192 -26.20 -2.95 8.89
C GLY A 192 -24.87 -2.58 8.25
N THR A 193 -23.80 -3.18 8.78
CA THR A 193 -22.45 -2.97 8.27
C THR A 193 -22.26 -3.61 6.91
N SER A 194 -21.46 -2.95 6.07
CA SER A 194 -20.97 -3.42 4.78
C SER A 194 -19.44 -3.44 4.82
N PHE A 195 -18.85 -4.19 3.89
CA PHE A 195 -17.43 -4.07 3.53
C PHE A 195 -17.23 -3.32 2.21
N ASN A 196 -18.33 -3.03 1.52
CA ASN A 196 -18.34 -2.39 0.21
C ASN A 196 -18.84 -0.96 0.30
N GLY A 197 -18.17 -0.08 -0.43
CA GLY A 197 -18.70 1.21 -0.83
C GLY A 197 -19.59 1.05 -2.08
N LYS A 198 -20.83 1.48 -1.98
CA LYS A 198 -21.83 1.43 -3.05
C LYS A 198 -22.46 2.80 -3.31
N VAL A 199 -22.47 3.20 -4.57
CA VAL A 199 -23.16 4.39 -5.08
C VAL A 199 -24.01 3.99 -6.26
N THR A 200 -25.32 4.26 -6.17
CA THR A 200 -26.26 4.14 -7.29
C THR A 200 -27.18 5.35 -7.31
N SER A 201 -28.15 5.41 -8.22
CA SER A 201 -29.19 6.44 -8.20
C SER A 201 -30.03 6.48 -6.90
N THR A 202 -29.98 5.43 -6.07
CA THR A 202 -30.79 5.32 -4.84
C THR A 202 -30.00 4.95 -3.60
N ILE A 203 -28.80 4.40 -3.76
CA ILE A 203 -27.94 3.97 -2.66
C ILE A 203 -26.77 4.93 -2.55
N SER A 204 -26.52 5.42 -1.33
CA SER A 204 -25.27 6.06 -0.92
C SER A 204 -24.62 5.24 0.18
N SER A 205 -23.31 5.44 0.38
CA SER A 205 -22.55 4.78 1.44
C SER A 205 -21.99 5.81 2.40
N ILE A 206 -22.14 5.55 3.69
CA ILE A 206 -21.60 6.37 4.77
C ILE A 206 -20.41 5.62 5.39
N PHE A 207 -19.28 6.29 5.50
CA PHE A 207 -18.02 5.76 6.01
C PHE A 207 -17.67 6.46 7.31
N ASN A 208 -17.51 5.73 8.41
CA ASN A 208 -16.98 6.26 9.66
C ASN A 208 -15.47 6.02 9.74
N PHE A 209 -14.76 7.01 10.26
CA PHE A 209 -13.34 6.93 10.60
C PHE A 209 -13.18 7.33 12.06
N ASP A 210 -12.29 6.64 12.76
CA ASP A 210 -11.94 6.99 14.14
C ASP A 210 -10.57 7.65 14.09
N ILE A 211 -10.49 8.95 14.37
CA ILE A 211 -9.24 9.70 14.25
C ILE A 211 -8.46 9.54 15.56
N PRO A 212 -7.24 8.97 15.55
CA PRO A 212 -6.45 8.80 16.76
C PRO A 212 -6.20 10.11 17.49
N GLN A 213 -6.15 10.04 18.83
CA GLN A 213 -5.77 11.19 19.67
C GLN A 213 -4.35 11.70 19.34
N ALA A 214 -3.48 10.80 18.83
CA ALA A 214 -2.12 11.10 18.42
C ALA A 214 -2.03 12.06 17.22
N ASP A 215 -3.13 12.28 16.50
CA ASP A 215 -3.18 13.18 15.35
C ASP A 215 -3.61 14.60 15.72
N SER A 216 -3.61 14.92 17.01
CA SER A 216 -3.89 16.28 17.49
C SER A 216 -2.88 17.27 16.91
N GLY A 217 -3.41 18.34 16.30
CA GLY A 217 -2.59 19.37 15.66
C GLY A 217 -2.10 19.02 14.25
N LYS A 218 -2.45 17.83 13.73
CA LYS A 218 -2.18 17.42 12.35
C LYS A 218 -3.33 17.80 11.41
N MET A 219 -3.07 17.66 10.12
CA MET A 219 -3.96 17.79 8.99
C MET A 219 -4.33 16.40 8.46
N CYS A 220 -5.55 16.28 7.97
CA CYS A 220 -6.12 15.05 7.46
C CYS A 220 -6.59 15.32 6.02
N ASN A 221 -6.29 14.41 5.10
CA ASN A 221 -6.86 14.39 3.76
C ASN A 221 -7.87 13.25 3.67
N LEU A 222 -9.10 13.53 3.25
CA LEU A 222 -10.00 12.50 2.75
C LEU A 222 -9.60 12.17 1.31
N VAL A 223 -9.25 10.92 1.04
CA VAL A 223 -8.81 10.47 -0.29
C VAL A 223 -9.64 9.29 -0.76
N PHE A 224 -10.06 9.33 -2.03
CA PHE A 224 -10.66 8.19 -2.71
C PHE A 224 -9.65 7.61 -3.69
N LEU A 225 -9.28 6.34 -3.50
CA LEU A 225 -8.34 5.62 -4.34
C LEU A 225 -9.11 4.70 -5.27
N PHE A 226 -8.87 4.84 -6.58
CA PHE A 226 -9.59 4.09 -7.59
C PHE A 226 -8.61 3.52 -8.64
N PRO A 227 -7.95 2.38 -8.35
CA PRO A 227 -6.95 1.78 -9.24
C PRO A 227 -7.60 1.21 -10.51
N GLN A 228 -6.79 0.77 -11.48
CA GLN A 228 -7.36 -0.02 -12.56
C GLN A 228 -7.75 -1.39 -12.03
N LYS A 229 -8.78 -1.99 -12.62
CA LYS A 229 -9.22 -3.34 -12.23
C LYS A 229 -8.11 -4.38 -12.39
N ALA A 230 -7.20 -4.17 -13.34
CA ALA A 230 -6.04 -5.04 -13.58
C ALA A 230 -5.00 -4.97 -12.46
N ASP A 231 -5.00 -3.91 -11.67
CA ASP A 231 -4.01 -3.70 -10.60
C ASP A 231 -4.47 -4.33 -9.27
N LEU A 232 -5.75 -4.72 -9.16
CA LEU A 232 -6.36 -5.30 -7.97
C LEU A 232 -6.04 -6.79 -7.83
N GLN A 233 -5.62 -7.20 -6.64
CA GLN A 233 -5.26 -8.60 -6.34
C GLN A 233 -6.32 -9.30 -5.48
N THR A 234 -6.79 -8.60 -4.44
CA THR A 234 -7.69 -9.14 -3.40
C THR A 234 -9.09 -8.52 -3.46
N SER A 235 -9.26 -7.46 -4.26
CA SER A 235 -10.51 -6.73 -4.41
C SER A 235 -10.96 -6.68 -5.87
N SER A 236 -12.15 -6.13 -6.09
CA SER A 236 -12.74 -5.90 -7.40
C SER A 236 -13.77 -4.79 -7.30
N PHE A 237 -14.12 -4.21 -8.44
CA PHE A 237 -15.22 -3.26 -8.53
C PHE A 237 -16.08 -3.49 -9.77
N SER A 238 -17.32 -3.00 -9.71
CA SER A 238 -18.15 -2.70 -10.87
C SER A 238 -18.36 -1.20 -10.97
N PHE A 239 -18.20 -0.63 -12.16
CA PHE A 239 -18.32 0.80 -12.39
C PHE A 239 -18.98 1.07 -13.75
N SER A 240 -19.95 1.99 -13.77
CA SER A 240 -20.57 2.52 -14.98
C SER A 240 -21.10 3.93 -14.76
N GLY A 241 -21.48 4.61 -15.84
CA GLY A 241 -21.99 5.99 -15.78
C GLY A 241 -20.90 7.04 -15.96
N ASP A 242 -21.16 8.24 -15.46
CA ASP A 242 -20.35 9.45 -15.70
C ASP A 242 -19.23 9.72 -14.69
N GLY A 243 -19.09 8.86 -13.67
CA GLY A 243 -18.10 9.03 -12.61
C GLY A 243 -18.40 10.14 -11.60
N LYS A 244 -19.52 10.87 -11.70
CA LYS A 244 -19.85 11.96 -10.78
C LYS A 244 -20.36 11.47 -9.43
N ILE A 245 -19.60 11.80 -8.39
CA ILE A 245 -19.91 11.48 -6.99
C ILE A 245 -19.83 12.76 -6.15
N ASN A 246 -20.86 13.02 -5.35
CA ASN A 246 -20.83 14.02 -4.30
C ASN A 246 -20.27 13.40 -3.02
N PHE A 247 -19.36 14.14 -2.37
CA PHE A 247 -18.88 13.82 -1.03
C PHE A 247 -19.39 14.85 -0.03
N SER A 248 -19.78 14.39 1.15
CA SER A 248 -20.28 15.24 2.23
C SER A 248 -19.75 14.78 3.58
N LYS A 249 -19.29 15.70 4.42
CA LYS A 249 -19.05 15.43 5.85
C LYS A 249 -20.37 15.46 6.60
N LEU A 250 -20.59 14.49 7.46
CA LEU A 250 -21.78 14.39 8.28
C LEU A 250 -21.58 14.99 9.68
N SER A 251 -22.68 15.43 10.27
CA SER A 251 -22.72 16.07 11.60
C SER A 251 -22.31 15.16 12.76
N LYS A 252 -22.32 13.84 12.56
CA LYS A 252 -21.88 12.83 13.52
C LYS A 252 -21.65 11.49 12.82
N ALA A 253 -20.93 10.59 13.48
CA ALA A 253 -20.76 9.21 13.04
C ALA A 253 -22.10 8.46 12.83
N ALA A 254 -22.14 7.56 11.84
CA ALA A 254 -23.25 6.64 11.64
C ALA A 254 -23.16 5.46 12.63
N THR A 255 -24.22 4.66 12.69
CA THR A 255 -24.28 3.42 13.48
C THR A 255 -24.78 2.27 12.63
N THR A 256 -24.68 1.03 13.12
CA THR A 256 -25.25 -0.14 12.44
C THR A 256 -26.78 -0.08 12.27
N SER A 257 -27.46 0.80 13.02
CA SER A 257 -28.90 1.07 12.92
C SER A 257 -29.26 2.23 11.98
N THR A 258 -28.27 2.83 11.32
CA THR A 258 -28.48 3.94 10.40
C THR A 258 -29.21 3.47 9.14
N THR A 259 -30.14 4.29 8.70
CA THR A 259 -31.05 4.15 7.56
C THR A 259 -31.00 5.45 6.76
N PHE A 260 -31.59 5.48 5.57
CA PHE A 260 -31.69 6.73 4.82
C PHE A 260 -32.48 7.82 5.56
N LYS A 261 -33.53 7.44 6.31
CA LYS A 261 -34.39 8.39 7.02
C LYS A 261 -33.74 9.01 8.25
N ASN A 262 -32.90 8.25 8.96
CA ASN A 262 -32.26 8.70 10.21
C ASN A 262 -30.75 8.94 10.04
N ALA A 263 -30.23 8.96 8.81
CA ALA A 263 -28.84 9.30 8.53
C ALA A 263 -28.49 10.66 9.17
N PRO A 264 -27.28 10.79 9.75
CA PRO A 264 -26.81 12.10 10.23
C PRO A 264 -26.91 13.16 9.15
N SER A 265 -27.30 14.39 9.50
CA SER A 265 -27.40 15.47 8.52
C SER A 265 -26.02 15.88 8.01
N VAL A 266 -25.94 16.34 6.77
CA VAL A 266 -24.72 16.92 6.19
C VAL A 266 -24.31 18.16 6.98
N SER A 267 -23.10 18.17 7.53
CA SER A 267 -22.52 19.34 8.19
C SER A 267 -21.72 20.21 7.21
N GLN A 268 -21.13 19.59 6.20
CA GLN A 268 -20.37 20.27 5.16
C GLN A 268 -20.46 19.48 3.86
N ASN A 269 -20.91 20.12 2.78
CA ASN A 269 -20.81 19.57 1.44
C ASN A 269 -19.37 19.77 0.94
N LEU A 270 -18.69 18.69 0.54
CA LEU A 270 -17.30 18.72 0.07
C LEU A 270 -17.22 18.86 -1.45
N GLY A 271 -18.34 18.76 -2.15
CA GLY A 271 -18.47 18.97 -3.58
C GLY A 271 -18.54 17.68 -4.39
N ASP A 272 -18.65 17.86 -5.70
CA ASP A 272 -18.75 16.78 -6.67
C ASP A 272 -17.39 16.54 -7.31
N ILE A 273 -17.00 15.27 -7.44
CA ILE A 273 -15.79 14.83 -8.10
C ILE A 273 -16.16 13.84 -9.20
N THR A 274 -15.47 13.94 -10.32
CA THR A 274 -15.59 12.96 -11.41
C THR A 274 -14.48 11.94 -11.25
N ILE A 275 -14.84 10.74 -10.79
CA ILE A 275 -13.91 9.63 -10.58
C ILE A 275 -13.76 8.76 -11.83
N SER A 276 -12.60 8.12 -11.97
CA SER A 276 -12.30 7.16 -13.02
C SER A 276 -11.26 6.14 -12.54
N PRO A 277 -11.30 4.88 -13.01
CA PRO A 277 -10.27 3.90 -12.68
C PRO A 277 -8.86 4.36 -13.08
N GLY A 278 -7.85 3.90 -12.33
CA GLY A 278 -6.43 4.24 -12.49
C GLY A 278 -6.02 5.59 -11.87
N HIS A 279 -6.84 6.17 -10.99
CA HIS A 279 -6.61 7.52 -10.44
C HIS A 279 -6.82 7.57 -8.92
N SER A 280 -6.27 8.60 -8.30
CA SER A 280 -6.45 8.92 -6.89
C SER A 280 -7.03 10.33 -6.77
N PHE A 281 -7.97 10.51 -5.86
CA PHE A 281 -8.73 11.75 -5.72
C PHE A 281 -8.64 12.27 -4.29
N VAL A 282 -8.06 13.46 -4.12
CA VAL A 282 -8.18 14.18 -2.85
C VAL A 282 -9.55 14.85 -2.81
N VAL A 283 -10.38 14.42 -1.87
CA VAL A 283 -11.73 14.93 -1.70
C VAL A 283 -11.73 16.21 -0.88
N SER A 284 -11.00 16.22 0.22
CA SER A 284 -10.91 17.39 1.10
C SER A 284 -9.68 17.31 2.00
N THR A 285 -9.21 18.47 2.45
CA THR A 285 -8.15 18.62 3.45
C THR A 285 -8.71 19.42 4.63
N PHE A 286 -8.54 18.91 5.85
CA PHE A 286 -9.09 19.50 7.07
C PHE A 286 -8.17 19.22 8.27
N SER A 287 -8.30 19.98 9.35
CA SER A 287 -7.57 19.66 10.59
C SER A 287 -8.09 18.35 11.20
N CYS A 288 -7.20 17.46 11.61
CA CYS A 288 -7.59 16.18 12.19
C CYS A 288 -8.39 16.38 13.49
N PRO A 289 -9.64 15.91 13.56
CA PRO A 289 -10.44 15.95 14.78
C PRO A 289 -10.01 14.80 15.70
N ALA A 290 -8.82 14.95 16.28
CA ALA A 290 -8.17 13.90 17.05
C ALA A 290 -9.02 13.43 18.24
N GLY A 291 -9.16 12.12 18.37
CA GLY A 291 -9.99 11.47 19.39
C GLY A 291 -11.48 11.38 19.03
N GLU A 292 -11.89 11.83 17.83
CA GLU A 292 -13.29 11.81 17.39
C GLU A 292 -13.56 10.75 16.32
N ALA A 293 -14.78 10.21 16.36
CA ALA A 293 -15.35 9.45 15.25
C ALA A 293 -16.08 10.40 14.30
N ILE A 294 -15.66 10.42 13.03
CA ILE A 294 -16.24 11.27 11.98
C ILE A 294 -16.82 10.43 10.86
N ALA A 295 -17.74 11.00 10.09
CA ALA A 295 -18.36 10.30 8.97
C ALA A 295 -18.44 11.14 7.69
N PHE A 296 -18.31 10.44 6.57
CA PHE A 296 -18.47 10.98 5.23
C PHE A 296 -19.49 10.16 4.43
N GLU A 297 -20.35 10.84 3.69
CA GLU A 297 -21.26 10.22 2.74
C GLU A 297 -20.69 10.33 1.32
N MET A 298 -20.68 9.20 0.62
CA MET A 298 -20.41 9.10 -0.81
C MET A 298 -21.73 8.84 -1.54
N LYS A 299 -22.16 9.78 -2.38
CA LYS A 299 -23.49 9.78 -3.01
C LYS A 299 -23.40 10.07 -4.50
N ASN A 300 -24.30 9.49 -5.29
CA ASN A 300 -24.41 9.76 -6.71
C ASN A 300 -24.73 11.25 -6.98
N ALA A 301 -24.00 11.88 -7.90
CA ALA A 301 -24.22 13.25 -8.37
C ALA A 301 -24.53 13.33 -9.89
N GLY A 302 -24.94 12.21 -10.48
CA GLY A 302 -25.10 12.06 -11.92
C GLY A 302 -25.70 10.71 -12.27
N THR A 303 -24.95 9.89 -13.01
CA THR A 303 -25.40 8.58 -13.49
C THR A 303 -24.52 7.43 -13.02
N THR A 304 -23.59 7.70 -12.11
CA THR A 304 -22.64 6.73 -11.58
C THR A 304 -23.30 5.57 -10.84
N ASP A 305 -22.97 4.36 -11.27
CA ASP A 305 -23.20 3.12 -10.53
C ASP A 305 -21.83 2.52 -10.21
N LEU A 306 -21.51 2.43 -8.92
CA LEU A 306 -20.22 1.98 -8.39
C LEU A 306 -20.47 1.03 -7.22
N ASP A 307 -19.74 -0.08 -7.22
CA ASP A 307 -19.62 -1.01 -6.10
C ASP A 307 -18.18 -1.48 -6.03
N PHE A 308 -17.53 -1.32 -4.89
CA PHE A 308 -16.16 -1.78 -4.63
C PHE A 308 -16.05 -2.31 -3.21
N PHE A 309 -15.21 -3.32 -3.01
CA PHE A 309 -14.81 -3.78 -1.67
C PHE A 309 -13.68 -2.89 -1.14
N GLU A 310 -13.87 -2.26 0.01
CA GLU A 310 -12.87 -1.38 0.65
C GLU A 310 -11.64 -2.21 1.03
N ASP A 311 -10.51 -1.92 0.40
CA ASP A 311 -9.31 -2.74 0.53
C ASP A 311 -8.05 -1.89 0.46
N PHE A 312 -7.22 -1.99 1.49
CA PHE A 312 -5.91 -1.33 1.55
C PHE A 312 -4.76 -2.21 1.05
N ASN A 313 -5.03 -3.47 0.70
CA ASN A 313 -4.06 -4.35 0.07
C ASN A 313 -3.56 -3.74 -1.26
N PRO A 314 -2.40 -4.17 -1.77
CA PRO A 314 -1.77 -3.61 -2.95
C PRO A 314 -2.71 -3.28 -4.11
N SER A 315 -2.52 -2.05 -4.58
CA SER A 315 -3.49 -1.22 -5.32
C SER A 315 -4.74 -0.93 -4.49
N PRO A 316 -4.62 -0.09 -3.44
CA PRO A 316 -5.75 0.17 -2.54
C PRO A 316 -6.92 0.80 -3.29
N ILE A 317 -8.12 0.33 -2.96
CA ILE A 317 -9.38 0.83 -3.50
C ILE A 317 -10.31 1.19 -2.35
N GLY A 318 -10.80 2.43 -2.37
CA GLY A 318 -11.77 2.90 -1.40
C GLY A 318 -11.48 4.27 -0.83
N LEU A 319 -12.12 4.56 0.29
CA LEU A 319 -12.10 5.87 0.94
C LEU A 319 -11.23 5.80 2.20
N PHE A 320 -10.17 6.59 2.23
CA PHE A 320 -9.21 6.62 3.34
C PHE A 320 -9.04 8.04 3.86
N ILE A 321 -8.50 8.16 5.07
CA ILE A 321 -7.96 9.42 5.56
C ILE A 321 -6.44 9.29 5.66
N THR A 322 -5.68 10.18 5.03
CA THR A 322 -4.22 10.26 5.25
C THR A 322 -3.87 11.43 6.16
N VAL A 323 -2.77 11.31 6.90
CA VAL A 323 -2.40 12.20 8.01
C VAL A 323 -1.08 12.93 7.76
N CYS A 324 -1.16 14.22 8.11
CA CYS A 324 -0.34 15.41 7.98
C CYS A 324 0.06 16.21 9.23
#